data_AF-A0A8S2G3E7-F1
#
_entry.id   AF-A0A8S2G3E7-F1
#
_cell.length_a   1.000
_cell.length_b   1.000
_cell.length_c   1.000
_cell.angle_alpha   90.00
_cell.angle_beta   90.00
_cell.angle_gamma   90.00
#
_symmetry.space_group_name_H-M   'P 1'
#
loop_
_entity.id
_entity.type
_entity.pdbx_description
1 polymer ?
#
loop_
_entity_poly.entity_id
_entity_poly.type
_entity_poly.pdbx_seq_one_letter_code
_entity_poly.pdbx_strand_id
1 'polypeptide(L)'
;DLEAQLLQEHKHKNARIILKCFYGSLLNAQELINIKNAVGQLISINEFFFATKTINGALDSIPNNKNHLEKYVLEIKLYPRLKTVIFAFTDDEILFGIGGVFKVEHFEYNQEIKAWNIQLAATDSLATTVKDYLYYTRQEMEDYSSTIIFGRLLLNELNEFNKGKNFFSLLKRTLPDIHEDIPAVWNNIAIIEERNENFDLALQHYKQTYDLRRNRLLPNHPLIAHSLHNIGIIYYKIHEYEQALVSYMKALEIYRLNYPNDHVDKRVKSD
;
A
#
# COMPACT_ATOMS: atom_id res chain seq x y z
N ASP A 1 17.70 16.17 -6.31
CA ASP A 1 16.85 17.37 -6.58
C ASP A 1 15.35 17.19 -6.38
N LEU A 2 14.73 16.05 -6.72
CA LEU A 2 13.29 15.82 -6.45
C LEU A 2 12.95 15.75 -4.95
N GLU A 3 13.83 15.15 -4.15
CA GLU A 3 13.67 15.06 -2.69
C GLU A 3 13.79 16.44 -2.02
N ALA A 4 14.65 17.32 -2.55
CA ALA A 4 14.79 18.70 -2.10
C ALA A 4 13.57 19.54 -2.51
N GLN A 5 13.04 19.36 -3.73
CA GLN A 5 11.77 19.98 -4.15
C GLN A 5 10.61 19.54 -3.26
N LEU A 6 10.45 18.25 -2.99
CA LEU A 6 9.39 17.74 -2.11
C LEU A 6 9.53 18.25 -0.67
N LEU A 7 10.75 18.32 -0.12
CA LEU A 7 10.99 18.89 1.22
C LEU A 7 10.74 20.40 1.29
N GLN A 8 11.08 21.14 0.23
CA GLN A 8 10.87 22.58 0.13
C GLN A 8 9.38 22.91 -0.08
N GLU A 9 8.66 22.07 -0.83
CA GLU A 9 7.23 22.14 -1.10
C GLU A 9 6.37 21.77 0.12
N HIS A 10 6.83 20.85 0.98
CA HIS A 10 6.19 20.53 2.25
C HIS A 10 6.16 21.71 3.25
N LYS A 11 7.06 22.70 3.11
CA LYS A 11 7.07 23.91 3.95
C LYS A 11 6.01 24.93 3.56
N HIS A 12 5.50 24.91 2.33
CA HIS A 12 4.52 25.88 1.85
C HIS A 12 3.09 25.33 1.99
N LYS A 13 2.46 25.65 3.14
CA LYS A 13 1.13 25.17 3.58
C LYS A 13 -0.05 25.40 2.60
N ASN A 14 0.09 26.12 1.49
CA ASN A 14 -1.03 26.59 0.65
C ASN A 14 -0.96 26.30 -0.87
N ALA A 15 0.02 25.52 -1.38
CA ALA A 15 0.04 25.20 -2.80
C ALA A 15 -0.77 23.92 -3.11
N ARG A 16 -1.82 24.05 -3.95
CA ARG A 16 -2.50 22.93 -4.62
C ARG A 16 -1.53 22.31 -5.62
N ILE A 17 -0.62 21.47 -5.17
CA ILE A 17 0.27 20.72 -6.06
C ILE A 17 -0.55 19.57 -6.64
N ILE A 18 -0.87 19.67 -7.94
CA ILE A 18 -1.45 18.58 -8.71
C ILE A 18 -0.29 17.88 -9.40
N LEU A 19 0.02 16.66 -8.97
CA LEU A 19 0.97 15.81 -9.70
C LEU A 19 0.24 15.17 -10.87
N LYS A 20 0.89 15.09 -12.03
CA LYS A 20 0.34 14.40 -13.20
C LYS A 20 1.15 13.15 -13.47
N CYS A 21 0.45 12.05 -13.72
CA CYS A 21 1.05 10.79 -14.14
C CYS A 21 0.23 10.12 -15.23
N PHE A 22 0.85 9.22 -15.96
CA PHE A 22 0.30 8.64 -17.18
C PHE A 22 0.37 7.12 -17.14
N TYR A 23 -0.70 6.45 -17.53
CA TYR A 23 -0.74 4.99 -17.66
C TYR A 23 -1.30 4.63 -19.03
N GLY A 24 -0.63 3.75 -19.77
CA GLY A 24 -1.08 3.33 -21.10
C GLY A 24 -1.34 1.83 -21.14
N SER A 25 -2.47 1.45 -21.73
CA SER A 25 -2.84 0.03 -21.93
C SER A 25 -3.85 -0.12 -23.08
N LEU A 26 -4.49 -1.29 -23.15
CA LEU A 26 -5.51 -1.66 -24.14
C LEU A 26 -6.87 -1.89 -23.46
N LEU A 27 -7.96 -1.44 -24.08
CA LEU A 27 -9.34 -1.68 -23.63
C LEU A 27 -10.21 -2.17 -24.79
N ASN A 28 -11.30 -2.85 -24.47
CA ASN A 28 -12.31 -3.17 -25.49
C ASN A 28 -13.27 -1.98 -25.73
N ALA A 29 -13.97 -2.01 -26.87
CA ALA A 29 -14.86 -0.93 -27.27
C ALA A 29 -16.00 -0.68 -26.27
N GLN A 30 -16.52 -1.72 -25.62
CA GLN A 30 -17.60 -1.59 -24.65
C GLN A 30 -17.13 -0.88 -23.37
N GLU A 31 -15.93 -1.19 -22.89
CA GLU A 31 -15.31 -0.52 -21.74
C GLU A 31 -15.05 0.96 -22.04
N LEU A 32 -14.56 1.29 -23.24
CA LEU A 32 -14.38 2.68 -23.66
C LEU A 32 -15.71 3.45 -23.69
N ILE A 33 -16.78 2.83 -24.19
CA ILE A 33 -18.12 3.42 -24.17
C ILE A 33 -18.59 3.65 -22.73
N ASN A 34 -18.35 2.69 -21.83
CA ASN A 34 -18.71 2.83 -20.42
C ASN A 34 -17.96 4.00 -19.77
N ILE A 35 -16.66 4.15 -20.02
CA ILE A 35 -15.86 5.27 -19.50
C ILE A 35 -16.34 6.61 -20.09
N LYS A 36 -16.61 6.65 -21.39
CA LYS A 36 -17.16 7.84 -22.06
C LYS A 36 -18.48 8.29 -21.44
N ASN A 37 -19.37 7.36 -21.11
CA ASN A 37 -20.64 7.65 -20.46
C ASN A 37 -20.48 8.06 -18.99
N ALA A 38 -19.35 7.72 -18.37
CA ALA A 38 -19.01 8.07 -17.00
C ALA A 38 -18.31 9.44 -16.87
N VAL A 39 -18.15 10.22 -17.95
CA VAL A 39 -17.58 11.58 -17.87
C VAL A 39 -18.40 12.43 -16.90
N GLY A 40 -17.71 13.04 -15.94
CA GLY A 40 -18.31 13.78 -14.82
C GLY A 40 -18.65 12.92 -13.60
N GLN A 41 -18.64 11.60 -13.71
CA GLN A 41 -18.91 10.63 -12.65
C GLN A 41 -17.61 10.04 -12.07
N LEU A 42 -17.77 9.17 -11.07
CA LEU A 42 -16.68 8.44 -10.43
C LEU A 42 -16.55 7.04 -11.02
N ILE A 43 -15.31 6.59 -11.22
CA ILE A 43 -14.96 5.22 -11.59
C ILE A 43 -13.98 4.65 -10.56
N SER A 44 -13.95 3.33 -10.42
CA SER A 44 -12.94 2.62 -9.64
C SER A 44 -11.99 1.89 -10.56
N ILE A 45 -10.70 1.92 -10.26
CA ILE A 45 -9.70 1.05 -10.87
C ILE A 45 -9.37 -0.04 -9.85
N ASN A 46 -9.75 -1.28 -10.18
CA ASN A 46 -9.69 -2.42 -9.27
C ASN A 46 -8.40 -3.25 -9.42
N GLU A 47 -7.39 -2.69 -10.08
CA GLU A 47 -6.13 -3.38 -10.39
C GLU A 47 -4.94 -2.55 -9.89
N PHE A 48 -3.83 -3.23 -9.62
CA PHE A 48 -2.54 -2.57 -9.47
C PHE A 48 -2.03 -2.13 -10.85
N PHE A 49 -1.52 -0.91 -10.95
CA PHE A 49 -0.90 -0.46 -12.19
C PHE A 49 0.27 0.50 -11.91
N PHE A 50 1.26 0.45 -12.77
CA PHE A 50 2.40 1.37 -12.76
C PHE A 50 2.14 2.49 -13.75
N ALA A 51 1.97 3.71 -13.24
CA ALA A 51 1.96 4.91 -14.04
C ALA A 51 3.38 5.49 -14.15
N THR A 52 3.63 6.27 -15.20
CA THR A 52 4.89 6.96 -15.43
C THR A 52 4.69 8.47 -15.31
N LYS A 53 5.78 9.23 -15.21
CA LYS A 53 5.73 10.71 -15.15
C LYS A 53 5.52 11.37 -16.52
N THR A 54 5.57 10.61 -17.62
CA THR A 54 5.54 11.17 -18.98
C THR A 54 4.55 10.43 -19.87
N ILE A 55 3.93 11.14 -20.81
CA ILE A 55 3.03 10.51 -21.77
C ILE A 55 3.74 9.49 -22.67
N ASN A 56 5.00 9.75 -23.03
CA ASN A 56 5.79 8.84 -23.86
C ASN A 56 6.05 7.51 -23.15
N GLY A 57 6.43 7.54 -21.87
CA GLY A 57 6.60 6.31 -21.08
C GLY A 57 5.32 5.49 -20.98
N ALA A 58 4.16 6.14 -20.90
CA ALA A 58 2.86 5.46 -20.94
C ALA A 58 2.55 4.86 -22.32
N LEU A 59 2.92 5.52 -23.42
CA LEU A 59 2.72 4.97 -24.77
C LEU A 59 3.64 3.76 -25.02
N ASP A 60 4.87 3.82 -24.53
CA ASP A 60 5.85 2.73 -24.62
C ASP A 60 5.42 1.50 -23.81
N SER A 61 4.64 1.68 -22.74
CA SER A 61 4.10 0.57 -21.94
C SER A 61 2.89 -0.14 -22.57
N ILE A 62 2.30 0.42 -23.64
CA ILE A 62 1.12 -0.19 -24.28
C ILE A 62 1.53 -1.50 -24.96
N PRO A 63 0.91 -2.64 -24.59
CA PRO A 63 1.23 -3.92 -25.23
C PRO A 63 0.99 -3.90 -26.75
N ASN A 64 1.78 -4.69 -27.47
CA ASN A 64 1.56 -4.89 -28.91
C ASN A 64 0.18 -5.51 -29.16
N ASN A 65 -0.64 -4.79 -29.92
CA ASN A 65 -2.03 -5.14 -30.13
C ASN A 65 -2.18 -6.30 -31.13
N LYS A 66 -2.72 -7.44 -30.68
CA LYS A 66 -3.03 -8.61 -31.52
C LYS A 66 -4.53 -8.84 -31.72
N ASN A 67 -5.39 -8.05 -31.08
CA ASN A 67 -6.85 -8.22 -31.04
C ASN A 67 -7.57 -6.91 -31.43
N HIS A 68 -8.91 -6.93 -31.51
CA HIS A 68 -9.76 -5.74 -31.71
C HIS A 68 -9.82 -4.81 -30.47
N LEU A 69 -8.70 -4.61 -29.79
CA LEU A 69 -8.58 -3.72 -28.64
C LEU A 69 -8.11 -2.35 -29.11
N GLU A 70 -8.49 -1.33 -28.35
CA GLU A 70 -8.17 0.07 -28.63
C GLU A 70 -7.12 0.56 -27.64
N LYS A 71 -6.18 1.38 -28.12
CA LYS A 71 -5.14 1.99 -27.28
C LYS A 71 -5.74 3.12 -26.47
N TYR A 72 -5.38 3.21 -25.20
CA TYR A 72 -5.74 4.35 -24.35
C TYR A 72 -4.60 4.75 -23.43
N VAL A 73 -4.65 6.01 -23.00
CA VAL A 73 -3.79 6.61 -21.99
C VAL A 73 -4.67 7.28 -20.94
N LEU A 74 -4.41 6.96 -19.67
CA LEU A 74 -4.94 7.69 -18.53
C LEU A 74 -3.98 8.84 -18.20
N GLU A 75 -4.48 10.08 -18.16
CA GLU A 75 -3.80 11.22 -17.56
C GLU A 75 -4.41 11.44 -16.16
N ILE A 76 -3.67 11.06 -15.12
CA ILE A 76 -4.17 11.07 -13.75
C ILE A 76 -3.60 12.27 -13.00
N LYS A 77 -4.50 13.12 -12.50
CA LYS A 77 -4.23 14.21 -11.57
C LYS A 77 -4.27 13.67 -10.13
N LEU A 78 -3.11 13.65 -9.49
CA LEU A 78 -2.88 13.24 -8.13
C LEU A 78 -2.82 14.45 -7.19
N TYR A 79 -3.38 14.27 -6.00
CA TYR A 79 -3.30 15.25 -4.92
C TYR A 79 -2.58 14.58 -3.73
N PRO A 80 -1.38 15.03 -3.34
CA PRO A 80 -0.53 14.36 -2.34
C PRO A 80 -1.13 14.18 -0.95
N ARG A 81 -2.29 14.80 -0.68
CA ARG A 81 -2.99 14.73 0.63
C ARG A 81 -4.23 13.84 0.62
N LEU A 82 -4.55 13.15 -0.48
CA LEU A 82 -5.71 12.25 -0.53
C LEU A 82 -5.50 11.03 0.34
N LYS A 83 -6.61 10.53 0.90
CA LYS A 83 -6.64 9.36 1.78
C LYS A 83 -7.17 8.11 1.09
N THR A 84 -7.88 8.26 -0.04
CA THR A 84 -8.58 7.15 -0.71
C THR A 84 -7.77 6.44 -1.78
N VAL A 85 -6.97 7.19 -2.54
CA VAL A 85 -6.14 6.62 -3.60
C VAL A 85 -4.76 6.36 -3.04
N ILE A 86 -4.45 5.08 -2.89
CA ILE A 86 -3.15 4.61 -2.40
C ILE A 86 -2.19 4.60 -3.58
N PHE A 87 -1.04 5.28 -3.45
CA PHE A 87 0.02 5.22 -4.44
C PHE A 87 1.40 5.37 -3.80
N ALA A 88 2.43 4.90 -4.52
CA ALA A 88 3.83 4.92 -4.10
C ALA A 88 4.69 5.53 -5.22
N PHE A 89 5.57 6.49 -4.88
CA PHE A 89 6.58 6.97 -5.83
C PHE A 89 7.79 6.03 -5.86
N THR A 90 8.29 5.76 -7.06
CA THR A 90 9.63 5.23 -7.32
C THR A 90 10.45 6.28 -8.10
N ASP A 91 11.69 5.94 -8.45
CA ASP A 91 12.59 6.85 -9.18
C ASP A 91 11.95 7.31 -10.50
N ASP A 92 11.33 6.39 -11.25
CA ASP A 92 10.77 6.65 -12.59
C ASP A 92 9.25 6.42 -12.72
N GLU A 93 8.63 5.69 -11.78
CA GLU A 93 7.23 5.25 -11.85
C GLU A 93 6.43 5.63 -10.61
N ILE A 94 5.11 5.47 -10.71
CA ILE A 94 4.14 5.67 -9.65
C ILE A 94 3.25 4.44 -9.63
N LEU A 95 3.35 3.64 -8.58
CA LEU A 95 2.52 2.46 -8.44
C LEU A 95 1.22 2.81 -7.71
N PHE A 96 0.10 2.46 -8.30
CA PHE A 96 -1.24 2.62 -7.73
C PHE A 96 -1.72 1.33 -7.07
N GLY A 97 -2.33 1.47 -5.90
CA GLY A 97 -3.00 0.40 -5.18
C GLY A 97 -4.40 0.07 -5.75
N ILE A 98 -4.92 -1.11 -5.44
CA ILE A 98 -6.29 -1.53 -5.79
C ILE A 98 -7.33 -0.61 -5.13
N GLY A 99 -8.40 -0.31 -5.86
CA GLY A 99 -9.59 0.36 -5.31
C GLY A 99 -9.49 1.88 -5.34
N GLY A 100 -8.59 2.43 -6.16
CA GLY A 100 -8.51 3.86 -6.40
C GLY A 100 -9.79 4.36 -7.06
N VAL A 101 -10.45 5.34 -6.44
CA VAL A 101 -11.61 6.03 -7.02
C VAL A 101 -11.18 7.33 -7.67
N PHE A 102 -11.57 7.50 -8.93
CA PHE A 102 -11.21 8.64 -9.75
C PHE A 102 -12.45 9.27 -10.36
N LYS A 103 -12.47 10.60 -10.43
CA LYS A 103 -13.44 11.33 -11.25
C LYS A 103 -12.95 11.34 -12.69
N VAL A 104 -13.81 10.94 -13.63
CA VAL A 104 -13.53 11.11 -15.06
C VAL A 104 -13.81 12.56 -15.43
N GLU A 105 -12.77 13.32 -15.74
CA GLU A 105 -12.90 14.74 -16.08
C GLU A 105 -13.08 14.96 -17.58
N HIS A 106 -12.37 14.18 -18.40
CA HIS A 106 -12.38 14.33 -19.85
C HIS A 106 -12.15 12.99 -20.56
N PHE A 107 -12.70 12.85 -21.75
CA PHE A 107 -12.56 11.67 -22.61
C PHE A 107 -12.55 12.10 -24.07
N GLU A 108 -11.46 11.83 -24.78
CA GLU A 108 -11.34 12.15 -26.20
C GLU A 108 -10.38 11.21 -26.93
N TYR A 109 -10.48 11.16 -28.26
CA TYR A 109 -9.45 10.49 -29.07
C TYR A 109 -8.38 11.49 -29.46
N ASN A 110 -7.12 11.22 -29.09
CA ASN A 110 -6.01 12.07 -29.45
C ASN A 110 -5.32 11.52 -30.72
N GLN A 111 -5.38 12.30 -31.81
CA GLN A 111 -4.85 11.94 -33.12
C GLN A 111 -3.31 11.91 -33.17
N GLU A 112 -2.63 12.71 -32.34
CA GLU A 112 -1.16 12.80 -32.34
C GLU A 112 -0.54 11.52 -31.77
N ILE A 113 -1.09 11.04 -30.65
CA ILE A 113 -0.62 9.81 -29.99
C ILE A 113 -1.36 8.55 -30.46
N LYS A 114 -2.38 8.71 -31.31
CA LYS A 114 -3.24 7.63 -31.85
C LYS A 114 -3.82 6.71 -30.75
N ALA A 115 -4.31 7.33 -29.68
CA ALA A 115 -4.91 6.64 -28.54
C ALA A 115 -6.02 7.48 -27.92
N TRP A 116 -6.95 6.82 -27.22
CA TRP A 116 -7.93 7.50 -26.38
C TRP A 116 -7.25 8.13 -25.16
N ASN A 117 -7.41 9.44 -24.99
CA ASN A 117 -6.94 10.16 -23.82
C ASN A 117 -8.08 10.29 -22.80
N ILE A 118 -7.85 9.80 -21.59
CA ILE A 118 -8.83 9.78 -20.50
C ILE A 118 -8.24 10.53 -19.31
N GLN A 119 -8.80 11.70 -19.00
CA GLN A 119 -8.33 12.48 -17.85
C GLN A 119 -9.08 12.08 -16.59
N LEU A 120 -8.31 11.70 -15.57
CA LEU A 120 -8.80 11.28 -14.28
C LEU A 120 -8.31 12.23 -13.20
N ALA A 121 -9.15 12.50 -12.21
CA ALA A 121 -8.75 13.19 -10.98
C ALA A 121 -8.98 12.29 -9.77
N ALA A 122 -7.91 12.03 -9.02
CA ALA A 122 -8.00 11.31 -7.75
C ALA A 122 -8.87 12.12 -6.77
N THR A 123 -9.73 11.45 -6.00
CA THR A 123 -10.73 12.14 -5.17
C THR A 123 -11.03 11.39 -3.86
N ASP A 124 -11.24 12.16 -2.79
CA ASP A 124 -11.71 11.67 -1.48
C ASP A 124 -13.25 11.65 -1.38
N SER A 125 -14.00 11.93 -2.46
CA SER A 125 -15.47 12.11 -2.42
C SER A 125 -16.26 10.88 -1.94
N LEU A 126 -15.69 9.68 -2.03
CA LEU A 126 -16.26 8.44 -1.49
C LEU A 126 -15.42 7.89 -0.32
N ALA A 127 -14.55 8.71 0.28
CA ALA A 127 -13.63 8.27 1.32
C ALA A 127 -14.33 7.56 2.47
N THR A 128 -15.48 8.05 2.92
CA THR A 128 -16.20 7.45 4.03
C THR A 128 -16.76 6.08 3.65
N THR A 129 -17.45 5.94 2.51
CA THR A 129 -18.05 4.67 2.08
C THR A 129 -17.01 3.60 1.71
N VAL A 130 -15.94 4.00 1.03
CA VAL A 130 -14.81 3.10 0.73
C VAL A 130 -14.05 2.75 2.01
N LYS A 131 -13.88 3.70 2.94
CA LYS A 131 -13.31 3.43 4.26
C LYS A 131 -14.20 2.49 5.06
N ASP A 132 -15.52 2.62 5.01
CA ASP A 132 -16.45 1.72 5.71
C ASP A 132 -16.37 0.31 5.12
N TYR A 133 -16.39 0.17 3.78
CA TYR A 133 -16.20 -1.12 3.12
C TYR A 133 -14.84 -1.75 3.49
N LEU A 134 -13.75 -0.99 3.37
CA LEU A 134 -12.42 -1.45 3.76
C LEU A 134 -12.34 -1.74 5.26
N TYR A 135 -13.02 -0.98 6.12
CA TYR A 135 -13.11 -1.20 7.56
C TYR A 135 -13.81 -2.52 7.87
N TYR A 136 -14.89 -2.85 7.16
CA TYR A 136 -15.54 -4.16 7.27
C TYR A 136 -14.59 -5.29 6.81
N THR A 137 -13.86 -5.10 5.71
CA THR A 137 -12.84 -6.09 5.28
C THR A 137 -11.67 -6.21 6.28
N ARG A 138 -11.29 -5.13 6.97
CA ARG A 138 -10.25 -5.11 8.01
C ARG A 138 -10.62 -5.93 9.25
N GLN A 139 -11.91 -5.96 9.63
CA GLN A 139 -12.33 -6.77 10.78
C GLN A 139 -12.17 -8.27 10.54
N GLU A 140 -12.15 -8.70 9.27
CA GLU A 140 -11.86 -10.10 8.90
C GLU A 140 -10.37 -10.37 8.68
N MET A 141 -9.53 -9.32 8.54
CA MET A 141 -8.11 -9.43 8.22
C MET A 141 -7.23 -8.69 9.24
N GLU A 142 -6.85 -9.34 10.35
CA GLU A 142 -5.76 -8.97 11.29
C GLU A 142 -5.41 -7.47 11.44
N ASP A 143 -6.39 -6.57 11.40
CA ASP A 143 -6.28 -5.13 11.64
C ASP A 143 -5.29 -4.32 10.76
N TYR A 144 -4.91 -4.82 9.57
CA TYR A 144 -4.03 -4.05 8.67
C TYR A 144 -4.83 -3.20 7.68
N SER A 145 -4.48 -1.91 7.55
CA SER A 145 -5.07 -1.07 6.50
C SER A 145 -4.75 -1.58 5.10
N SER A 146 -5.60 -1.26 4.12
CA SER A 146 -5.33 -1.55 2.70
C SER A 146 -4.00 -0.97 2.22
N THR A 147 -3.57 0.15 2.82
CA THR A 147 -2.25 0.76 2.57
C THR A 147 -1.13 -0.17 3.03
N ILE A 148 -1.25 -0.76 4.23
CA ILE A 148 -0.27 -1.72 4.73
C ILE A 148 -0.28 -3.02 3.94
N ILE A 149 -1.47 -3.54 3.59
CA ILE A 149 -1.63 -4.75 2.77
C ILE A 149 -0.92 -4.55 1.43
N PHE A 150 -1.15 -3.42 0.77
CA PHE A 150 -0.49 -3.09 -0.49
C PHE A 150 1.05 -3.09 -0.36
N GLY A 151 1.59 -2.46 0.69
CA GLY A 151 3.03 -2.50 0.95
C GLY A 151 3.56 -3.92 1.15
N ARG A 152 2.81 -4.78 1.86
CA ARG A 152 3.18 -6.19 2.07
C ARG A 152 3.14 -7.00 0.77
N LEU A 153 2.17 -6.77 -0.11
CA LEU A 153 2.11 -7.41 -1.43
C LEU A 153 3.36 -7.09 -2.25
N LEU A 154 3.83 -5.83 -2.22
CA LEU A 154 5.08 -5.45 -2.89
C LEU A 154 6.29 -6.18 -2.33
N LEU A 155 6.38 -6.31 -1.00
CA LEU A 155 7.49 -6.96 -0.34
C LEU A 155 7.52 -8.49 -0.53
N ASN A 156 6.36 -9.14 -0.63
CA ASN A 156 6.25 -10.59 -0.46
C ASN A 156 5.79 -11.32 -1.73
N GLU A 157 4.81 -10.76 -2.44
CA GLU A 157 4.08 -11.48 -3.48
C GLU A 157 4.49 -11.04 -4.89
N LEU A 158 4.73 -9.74 -5.07
CA LEU A 158 5.00 -9.17 -6.40
C LEU A 158 6.49 -9.19 -6.79
N ASN A 159 7.36 -9.72 -5.93
CA ASN A 159 8.83 -9.70 -6.10
C ASN A 159 9.41 -8.28 -6.32
N GLU A 160 8.73 -7.26 -5.81
CA GLU A 160 9.06 -5.84 -5.98
C GLU A 160 9.64 -5.28 -4.66
N PHE A 161 10.61 -5.99 -4.09
CA PHE A 161 11.12 -5.74 -2.74
C PHE A 161 11.60 -4.29 -2.54
N ASN A 162 12.35 -3.75 -3.51
CA ASN A 162 12.84 -2.38 -3.46
C ASN A 162 11.69 -1.35 -3.49
N LYS A 163 10.63 -1.62 -4.27
CA LYS A 163 9.44 -0.75 -4.32
C LYS A 163 8.69 -0.79 -2.99
N GLY A 164 8.53 -1.97 -2.40
CA GLY A 164 7.94 -2.12 -1.06
C GLY A 164 8.74 -1.38 0.02
N LYS A 165 10.08 -1.47 -0.03
CA LYS A 165 10.98 -0.72 0.87
C LYS A 165 10.81 0.79 0.74
N ASN A 166 10.82 1.31 -0.49
CA ASN A 166 10.62 2.74 -0.76
C ASN A 166 9.23 3.20 -0.31
N PHE A 167 8.21 2.38 -0.52
CA PHE A 167 6.85 2.66 -0.08
C PHE A 167 6.73 2.80 1.44
N PHE A 168 7.24 1.85 2.23
CA PHE A 168 7.20 1.98 3.69
C PHE A 168 8.05 3.14 4.21
N SER A 169 9.17 3.45 3.55
CA SER A 169 10.00 4.62 3.87
C SER A 169 9.25 5.94 3.61
N LEU A 170 8.50 6.01 2.52
CA LEU A 170 7.62 7.15 2.20
C LEU A 170 6.52 7.29 3.26
N LEU A 171 5.80 6.21 3.57
CA LEU A 171 4.75 6.22 4.60
C LEU A 171 5.29 6.69 5.95
N LYS A 172 6.49 6.25 6.34
CA LYS A 172 7.10 6.66 7.62
C LYS A 172 7.38 8.16 7.69
N ARG A 173 7.70 8.79 6.54
CA ARG A 173 7.98 10.23 6.44
C ARG A 173 6.73 11.08 6.30
N THR A 174 5.66 10.55 5.69
CA THR A 174 4.46 11.32 5.34
C THR A 174 3.36 11.19 6.39
N LEU A 175 3.24 10.05 7.06
CA LEU A 175 2.20 9.84 8.07
C LEU A 175 2.58 10.54 9.39
N PRO A 176 1.65 11.29 10.01
CA PRO A 176 1.85 11.82 11.37
C PRO A 176 2.08 10.69 12.36
N ASP A 177 2.91 10.90 13.39
CA ASP A 177 3.22 9.84 14.36
C ASP A 177 1.98 9.28 15.06
N ILE A 178 0.91 10.08 15.22
CA ILE A 178 -0.36 9.64 15.83
C ILE A 178 -1.24 8.77 14.90
N HIS A 179 -0.87 8.62 13.62
CA HIS A 179 -1.65 7.84 12.66
C HIS A 179 -1.71 6.36 13.05
N GLU A 180 -2.88 5.73 12.82
CA GLU A 180 -3.18 4.34 13.22
C GLU A 180 -2.19 3.32 12.63
N ASP A 181 -1.76 3.54 11.38
CA ASP A 181 -0.85 2.66 10.65
C ASP A 181 0.62 2.76 11.06
N ILE A 182 1.04 3.77 11.84
CA ILE A 182 2.47 3.98 12.19
C ILE A 182 3.12 2.74 12.83
N PRO A 183 2.49 2.00 13.76
CA PRO A 183 3.08 0.78 14.29
C PRO A 183 3.25 -0.30 13.21
N ALA A 184 2.30 -0.42 12.28
CA ALA A 184 2.41 -1.37 11.17
C ALA A 184 3.49 -0.97 10.17
N VAL A 185 3.68 0.32 9.90
CA VAL A 185 4.79 0.84 9.08
C VAL A 185 6.14 0.47 9.71
N TRP A 186 6.33 0.77 10.99
CA TRP A 186 7.57 0.40 11.70
C TRP A 186 7.83 -1.11 11.71
N ASN A 187 6.78 -1.92 11.89
CA ASN A 187 6.90 -3.38 11.83
C ASN A 187 7.40 -3.86 10.48
N ASN A 188 6.89 -3.30 9.37
CA ASN A 188 7.32 -3.70 8.04
C ASN A 188 8.73 -3.19 7.71
N ILE A 189 9.12 -2.01 8.19
CA ILE A 189 10.52 -1.54 8.12
C ILE A 189 11.44 -2.50 8.87
N ALA A 190 11.05 -2.98 10.06
CA ALA A 190 11.81 -3.98 10.80
C ALA A 190 11.96 -5.30 10.02
N ILE A 191 10.90 -5.77 9.34
CA ILE A 191 10.97 -6.95 8.44
C ILE A 191 11.96 -6.71 7.30
N ILE A 192 11.98 -5.50 6.72
CA ILE A 192 12.92 -5.14 5.65
C ILE A 192 14.36 -5.18 6.18
N GLU A 193 14.63 -4.62 7.36
CA GLU A 193 15.96 -4.66 7.98
C GLU A 193 16.39 -6.09 8.34
N GLU A 194 15.47 -6.91 8.83
CA GLU A 194 15.70 -8.32 9.12
C GLU A 194 16.10 -9.10 7.86
N ARG A 195 15.43 -8.84 6.72
CA ARG A 195 15.78 -9.46 5.42
C ARG A 195 17.13 -8.99 4.89
N ASN A 196 17.54 -7.78 5.22
CA ASN A 196 18.87 -7.26 4.91
C ASN A 196 19.92 -7.67 5.97
N GLU A 197 19.57 -8.56 6.90
CA GLU A 197 20.43 -9.04 7.99
C GLU A 197 20.92 -7.95 8.98
N ASN A 198 20.26 -6.79 8.98
CA ASN A 198 20.51 -5.70 9.92
C ASN A 198 19.77 -5.95 11.24
N PHE A 199 20.15 -7.01 11.97
CA PHE A 199 19.40 -7.50 13.13
C PHE A 199 19.27 -6.48 14.27
N ASP A 200 20.27 -5.63 14.50
CA ASP A 200 20.21 -4.60 15.54
C ASP A 200 19.13 -3.55 15.24
N LEU A 201 19.08 -3.07 13.99
CA LEU A 201 18.06 -2.13 13.53
C LEU A 201 16.67 -2.78 13.51
N ALA A 202 16.58 -4.03 13.06
CA ALA A 202 15.32 -4.78 13.10
C ALA A 202 14.79 -4.90 14.53
N LEU A 203 15.65 -5.26 15.50
CA LEU A 203 15.28 -5.36 16.91
C LEU A 203 14.81 -4.01 17.48
N GLN A 204 15.51 -2.92 17.16
CA GLN A 204 15.13 -1.57 17.58
C GLN A 204 13.74 -1.20 17.05
N HIS A 205 13.48 -1.41 15.77
CA HIS A 205 12.20 -1.08 15.15
C HIS A 205 11.05 -1.99 15.63
N TYR A 206 11.31 -3.28 15.89
CA TYR A 206 10.30 -4.17 16.50
C TYR A 206 9.98 -3.77 17.95
N LYS A 207 10.98 -3.35 18.75
CA LYS A 207 10.74 -2.81 20.10
C LYS A 207 9.93 -1.51 20.06
N GLN A 208 10.24 -0.60 19.15
CA GLN A 208 9.45 0.62 18.94
C GLN A 208 8.00 0.30 18.54
N THR A 209 7.80 -0.68 17.65
CA THR A 209 6.47 -1.18 17.27
C THR A 209 5.71 -1.71 18.47
N TYR A 210 6.36 -2.53 19.31
CA TYR A 210 5.78 -3.07 20.54
C TYR A 210 5.33 -1.96 21.49
N ASP A 211 6.18 -0.95 21.74
CA ASP A 211 5.86 0.16 22.65
C ASP A 211 4.68 0.98 22.14
N LEU A 212 4.64 1.26 20.83
CA LEU A 212 3.51 1.97 20.22
C LEU A 212 2.21 1.19 20.35
N ARG A 213 2.22 -0.12 20.09
CA ARG A 213 1.04 -0.99 20.20
C ARG A 213 0.59 -1.11 21.65
N ARG A 214 1.51 -1.30 22.59
CA ARG A 214 1.22 -1.36 24.03
C ARG A 214 0.59 -0.07 24.56
N ASN A 215 0.98 1.08 24.02
CA ASN A 215 0.44 2.39 24.44
C ASN A 215 -0.93 2.71 23.82
N ARG A 216 -1.32 2.05 22.71
CA ARG A 216 -2.53 2.36 21.94
C ARG A 216 -3.63 1.31 22.06
N LEU A 217 -3.27 0.08 22.39
CA LEU A 217 -4.15 -1.08 22.37
C LEU A 217 -4.38 -1.62 23.78
N LEU A 218 -5.44 -2.40 23.94
CA LEU A 218 -5.67 -3.13 25.18
C LEU A 218 -4.51 -4.13 25.43
N PRO A 219 -4.14 -4.41 26.69
CA PRO A 219 -2.96 -5.22 27.02
C PRO A 219 -2.93 -6.62 26.36
N ASN A 220 -4.10 -7.21 26.10
CA ASN A 220 -4.22 -8.53 25.51
C ASN A 220 -4.43 -8.48 24.00
N HIS A 221 -4.17 -7.38 23.32
CA HIS A 221 -4.42 -7.29 21.88
C HIS A 221 -3.47 -8.21 21.07
N PRO A 222 -3.95 -9.00 20.08
CA PRO A 222 -3.10 -9.92 19.30
C PRO A 222 -1.86 -9.26 18.68
N LEU A 223 -1.96 -8.03 18.19
CA LEU A 223 -0.82 -7.28 17.63
C LEU A 223 0.33 -7.05 18.63
N ILE A 224 0.06 -7.01 19.94
CA ILE A 224 1.11 -6.94 20.97
C ILE A 224 1.88 -8.28 20.98
N ALA A 225 1.17 -9.41 20.91
CA ALA A 225 1.77 -10.74 20.81
C ALA A 225 2.61 -10.89 19.53
N HIS A 226 2.12 -10.40 18.38
CA HIS A 226 2.85 -10.42 17.11
C HIS A 226 4.19 -9.67 17.24
N SER A 227 4.20 -8.53 17.94
CA SER A 227 5.43 -7.74 18.12
C SER A 227 6.44 -8.48 19.00
N LEU A 228 5.97 -9.12 20.08
CA LEU A 228 6.81 -9.95 20.95
C LEU A 228 7.37 -11.18 20.22
N HIS A 229 6.56 -11.80 19.38
CA HIS A 229 7.00 -12.91 18.53
C HIS A 229 8.13 -12.47 17.59
N ASN A 230 7.99 -11.33 16.90
CA ASN A 230 9.03 -10.82 16.00
C ASN A 230 10.31 -10.43 16.75
N ILE A 231 10.21 -9.86 17.95
CA ILE A 231 11.37 -9.62 18.83
C ILE A 231 12.06 -10.95 19.18
N GLY A 232 11.27 -12.00 19.49
CA GLY A 232 11.79 -13.34 19.74
C GLY A 232 12.52 -13.94 18.54
N ILE A 233 12.02 -13.73 17.32
CA ILE A 233 12.69 -14.14 16.08
C ILE A 233 14.08 -13.50 15.98
N ILE A 234 14.18 -12.19 16.21
CA ILE A 234 15.48 -11.52 16.12
C ILE A 234 16.45 -12.03 17.18
N TYR A 235 16.03 -12.15 18.45
CA TYR A 235 16.88 -12.72 19.49
C TYR A 235 17.36 -14.14 19.15
N TYR A 236 16.48 -14.97 18.58
CA TYR A 236 16.87 -16.30 18.12
C TYR A 236 17.92 -16.26 17.01
N LYS A 237 17.75 -15.36 16.01
CA LYS A 237 18.70 -15.19 14.90
C LYS A 237 20.08 -14.72 15.36
N ILE A 238 20.15 -13.92 16.43
CA ILE A 238 21.41 -13.46 17.03
C ILE A 238 21.92 -14.36 18.17
N HIS A 239 21.36 -15.57 18.33
CA HIS A 239 21.77 -16.59 19.31
C HIS A 239 21.53 -16.22 20.79
N GLU A 240 20.66 -15.25 21.05
CA GLU A 240 20.23 -14.83 22.40
C GLU A 240 18.98 -15.61 22.82
N TYR A 241 19.16 -16.92 23.04
CA TYR A 241 18.05 -17.86 23.18
C TYR A 241 17.17 -17.64 24.42
N GLU A 242 17.73 -17.17 25.53
CA GLU A 242 16.97 -16.90 26.75
C GLU A 242 15.97 -15.76 26.54
N GLN A 243 16.42 -14.67 25.90
CA GLN A 243 15.61 -13.50 25.56
C GLN A 243 14.57 -13.84 24.49
N ALA A 244 14.92 -14.73 23.55
CA ALA A 244 13.97 -15.26 22.57
C ALA A 244 12.84 -16.04 23.26
N LEU A 245 13.19 -16.97 24.17
CA LEU A 245 12.22 -17.76 24.92
C LEU A 245 11.28 -16.87 25.74
N VAL A 246 11.81 -15.89 26.47
CA VAL A 246 11.00 -14.94 27.24
C VAL A 246 10.02 -14.18 26.34
N SER A 247 10.48 -13.73 25.18
CA SER A 247 9.65 -13.01 24.21
C SER A 247 8.53 -13.90 23.66
N TYR A 248 8.85 -15.13 23.28
CA TYR A 248 7.86 -16.10 22.79
C TYR A 248 6.84 -16.52 23.85
N MET A 249 7.26 -16.73 25.10
CA MET A 249 6.34 -17.08 26.19
C MET A 249 5.32 -15.97 26.46
N LYS A 250 5.76 -14.71 26.47
CA LYS A 250 4.86 -13.55 26.62
C LYS A 250 3.89 -13.43 25.43
N ALA A 251 4.36 -13.69 24.22
CA ALA A 251 3.48 -13.70 23.05
C ALA A 251 2.42 -14.81 23.16
N LEU A 252 2.82 -16.03 23.53
CA LEU A 252 1.94 -17.18 23.69
C LEU A 252 0.86 -16.95 24.76
N GLU A 253 1.21 -16.31 25.88
CA GLU A 253 0.24 -15.95 26.92
C GLU A 253 -0.89 -15.08 26.37
N ILE A 254 -0.55 -14.05 25.59
CA ILE A 254 -1.54 -13.17 24.96
C ILE A 254 -2.35 -13.94 23.90
N TYR A 255 -1.71 -14.76 23.06
CA TYR A 255 -2.42 -15.56 22.06
C TYR A 255 -3.46 -16.49 22.68
N ARG A 256 -3.13 -17.16 23.80
CA ARG A 256 -4.06 -18.04 24.52
C ARG A 256 -5.31 -17.31 25.04
N LEU A 257 -5.18 -16.04 25.40
CA LEU A 257 -6.31 -15.23 25.85
C LEU A 257 -7.25 -14.83 24.70
N ASN A 258 -6.73 -14.71 23.48
CA ASN A 258 -7.53 -14.34 22.29
C ASN A 258 -8.08 -15.55 21.54
N TYR A 259 -7.39 -16.68 21.61
CA TYR A 259 -7.75 -17.93 20.94
C TYR A 259 -7.82 -19.06 21.97
N PRO A 260 -8.84 -19.08 22.85
CA PRO A 260 -8.92 -20.01 23.97
C PRO A 260 -9.19 -21.46 23.57
N ASN A 261 -9.44 -21.73 22.28
CA ASN A 261 -9.50 -23.09 21.76
C ASN A 261 -8.20 -23.39 21.03
N ASP A 262 -7.46 -24.38 21.51
CA ASP A 262 -6.38 -25.02 20.77
C ASP A 262 -6.80 -25.15 19.31
N HIS A 263 -5.97 -24.65 18.40
CA HIS A 263 -5.96 -25.12 17.03
C HIS A 263 -5.60 -26.61 17.08
N VAL A 264 -6.59 -27.45 17.38
CA VAL A 264 -6.56 -28.85 16.99
C VAL A 264 -6.43 -28.79 15.48
N ASP A 265 -5.21 -29.06 15.02
CA ASP A 265 -4.84 -29.29 13.64
C ASP A 265 -5.84 -30.29 13.05
N LYS A 266 -6.93 -29.78 12.46
CA LYS A 266 -7.76 -30.55 11.54
C LYS A 266 -6.97 -30.66 10.23
N ARG A 267 -5.78 -31.27 10.29
CA ARG A 267 -5.31 -32.11 9.21
C ARG A 267 -6.43 -33.11 8.98
N VAL A 268 -7.15 -32.86 7.90
CA VAL A 268 -8.06 -33.80 7.28
C VAL A 268 -7.30 -35.12 7.16
N LYS A 269 -7.57 -36.05 8.08
CA LYS A 269 -7.48 -37.47 7.76
C LYS A 269 -8.61 -37.71 6.76
N SER A 270 -8.27 -37.64 5.48
CA SER A 270 -9.07 -38.29 4.45
C SER A 270 -8.54 -39.72 4.35
N ASP A 271 -9.25 -40.64 4.99
CA ASP A 271 -9.36 -42.01 4.48
C ASP A 271 -10.20 -42.00 3.19
#